data_AF-A0A2E0PUS4-F1
#
_entry.id   AF-A0A2E0PUS4-F1
#
_cell.length_a   1.000
_cell.length_b   1.000
_cell.length_c   1.000
_cell.angle_alpha   90.00
_cell.angle_beta   90.00
_cell.angle_gamma   90.00
#
_symmetry.space_group_name_H-M   'P 1'
#
loop_
_entity.id
_entity.type
_entity.pdbx_description
1 polymer ?
#
loop_
_entity_poly.entity_id
_entity_poly.type
_entity_poly.pdbx_seq_one_letter_code
_entity_poly.pdbx_strand_id
1 'polypeptide(L)'
;MSHLKGFNCSKCGRISTAKKLGHNLQRFIHDSTLAHDDRYDYSQVEYVNALSNVIIICRDHGPFSQKLANHIRGIGCPKCGDESTAEKRRGTTEDFILEARKGLFAIQK
;
A
#
# COMPACT_ATOMS: atom_id res chain seq x y z
N MET A 1 26.52 -1.32 43.37
CA MET A 1 26.47 -0.18 42.43
C MET A 1 25.71 -0.63 41.17
N SER A 2 24.38 -0.52 41.20
CA SER A 2 23.47 -1.24 40.29
C SER A 2 23.01 -0.40 39.09
N HIS A 3 23.85 0.54 38.63
CA HIS A 3 23.47 1.55 37.63
C HIS A 3 23.92 1.20 36.20
N LEU A 4 24.55 0.04 35.99
CA LEU A 4 25.19 -0.34 34.72
C LEU A 4 24.28 -1.10 33.73
N LYS A 5 22.99 -1.26 34.04
CA LYS A 5 22.00 -1.82 33.11
C LYS A 5 20.99 -0.73 32.79
N GLY A 6 21.09 -0.19 31.57
CA GLY A 6 20.34 0.95 31.06
C GLY A 6 18.82 0.75 31.04
N PHE A 7 18.18 0.94 32.19
CA PHE A 7 16.77 1.24 32.28
C PHE A 7 16.62 2.77 32.21
N ASN A 8 16.11 3.25 31.08
CA ASN A 8 15.86 4.67 30.85
C ASN A 8 14.93 5.23 31.95
N CYS A 9 15.37 6.30 32.62
CA CYS A 9 14.55 7.06 33.56
C CYS A 9 13.25 7.54 32.86
N SER A 10 12.11 7.48 33.56
CA SER A 10 10.77 7.78 33.05
C SER A 10 10.55 9.24 32.62
N LYS A 11 11.51 10.14 32.88
CA LYS A 11 11.57 11.49 32.27
C LYS A 11 12.28 11.50 30.90
N CYS A 12 13.27 10.62 30.69
CA CYS A 12 14.10 10.58 29.49
C CYS A 12 13.57 9.62 28.40
N GLY A 13 12.76 8.62 28.78
CA GLY A 13 12.16 7.66 27.85
C GLY A 13 11.20 8.28 26.81
N ARG A 14 10.66 9.49 27.07
CA ARG A 14 9.77 10.19 26.13
C ARG A 14 10.52 10.86 24.97
N ILE A 15 11.76 11.31 25.19
CA ILE A 15 12.58 11.96 24.16
C ILE A 15 13.16 10.92 23.19
N SER A 16 13.54 9.73 23.70
CA SER A 16 14.08 8.64 22.87
C SER A 16 13.07 8.04 21.88
N THR A 17 11.77 8.10 22.20
CA THR A 17 10.72 7.47 21.38
C THR A 17 10.40 8.27 20.13
N ALA A 18 10.38 9.61 20.20
CA ALA A 18 10.16 10.48 19.03
C ALA A 18 11.25 10.30 17.95
N LYS A 19 12.52 10.16 18.35
CA LYS A 19 13.65 9.92 17.43
C LYS A 19 13.56 8.56 16.72
N LYS A 20 13.02 7.54 17.39
CA LYS A 20 12.78 6.20 16.79
C LYS A 20 11.67 6.24 15.73
N LEU A 21 10.60 7.00 15.94
CA LEU A 21 9.46 7.09 15.02
C LEU A 21 9.85 7.78 13.68
N GLY A 22 10.66 8.83 13.73
CA GLY A 22 11.12 9.54 12.52
C GLY A 22 11.96 8.69 11.56
N HIS A 23 12.84 7.83 12.09
CA HIS A 23 13.59 6.86 11.28
C HIS A 23 12.67 5.82 10.62
N ASN A 24 11.58 5.45 11.28
CA ASN A 24 10.63 4.47 10.76
C ASN A 24 9.73 5.05 9.66
N LEU A 25 9.35 6.33 9.74
CA LEU A 25 8.58 7.01 8.69
C LEU A 25 9.40 7.15 7.40
N GLN A 26 10.66 7.59 7.50
CA GLN A 26 11.54 7.72 6.33
C GLN A 26 11.75 6.38 5.62
N ARG A 27 11.98 5.32 6.39
CA ARG A 27 12.06 3.96 5.85
C ARG A 27 10.76 3.52 5.20
N PHE A 28 9.61 3.79 5.82
CA PHE A 28 8.31 3.49 5.23
C PHE A 28 8.13 4.19 3.88
N ILE A 29 8.44 5.48 3.79
CA ILE A 29 8.34 6.25 2.54
C ILE A 29 9.26 5.63 1.48
N HIS A 30 10.52 5.34 1.83
CA HIS A 30 11.47 4.71 0.90
C HIS A 30 10.99 3.35 0.36
N ASP A 31 10.63 2.43 1.26
CA ASP A 31 10.16 1.08 0.90
C ASP A 31 8.86 1.16 0.06
N SER A 32 7.98 2.12 0.39
CA SER A 32 6.72 2.31 -0.33
C SER A 32 6.91 2.95 -1.71
N THR A 33 7.82 3.91 -1.85
CA THR A 33 8.20 4.50 -3.14
C THR A 33 8.78 3.44 -4.07
N LEU A 34 9.64 2.53 -3.56
CA LEU A 34 10.16 1.41 -4.35
C LEU A 34 9.07 0.42 -4.78
N ALA A 35 8.10 0.13 -3.90
CA ALA A 35 7.02 -0.81 -4.21
C ALA A 35 5.99 -0.27 -5.21
N HIS A 36 5.83 1.06 -5.27
CA HIS A 36 4.70 1.69 -5.97
C HIS A 36 5.09 2.75 -7.01
N ASP A 37 6.38 2.99 -7.21
CA ASP A 37 6.93 3.94 -8.19
C ASP A 37 6.38 5.37 -8.01
N ASP A 38 6.46 5.88 -6.77
CA ASP A 38 6.07 7.26 -6.42
C ASP A 38 4.59 7.65 -6.69
N ARG A 39 3.68 6.67 -6.83
CA ARG A 39 2.25 6.94 -7.12
C ARG A 39 1.43 7.52 -5.95
N TYR A 40 2.03 7.69 -4.79
CA TYR A 40 1.33 8.07 -3.56
C TYR A 40 2.00 9.25 -2.87
N ASP A 41 1.19 10.08 -2.24
CA ASP A 41 1.64 11.12 -1.31
C ASP A 41 1.41 10.64 0.14
N TYR A 42 2.46 10.80 0.94
CA TYR A 42 2.54 10.42 2.36
C TYR A 42 2.57 11.63 3.29
N SER A 43 2.21 12.82 2.81
CA SER A 43 2.19 14.09 3.55
C SER A 43 1.38 14.06 4.85
N GLN A 44 0.38 13.17 4.92
CA GLN A 44 -0.49 13.00 6.10
C GLN A 44 -0.21 11.70 6.88
N VAL A 45 0.88 10.98 6.57
CA VAL A 45 1.20 9.72 7.22
C VAL A 45 1.93 9.97 8.54
N GLU A 46 1.28 9.62 9.63
CA GLU A 46 1.91 9.53 10.95
C GLU A 46 2.27 8.07 11.26
N TYR A 47 3.57 7.76 11.27
CA TYR A 47 4.04 6.42 11.60
C TYR A 47 3.89 6.18 13.11
N VAL A 48 2.87 5.41 13.52
CA VAL A 48 2.73 4.94 14.91
C VAL A 48 3.27 3.51 15.05
N ASN A 49 2.79 2.59 14.21
CA ASN A 49 3.28 1.22 14.12
C ASN A 49 2.85 0.56 12.78
N ALA A 50 3.40 -0.60 12.43
CA ALA A 50 3.10 -1.25 11.15
C ALA A 50 1.63 -1.72 10.99
N LEU A 51 0.91 -1.89 12.12
CA LEU A 51 -0.50 -2.32 12.14
C LEU A 51 -1.49 -1.16 12.13
N SER A 52 -1.00 0.06 12.35
CA SER A 52 -1.81 1.27 12.39
C SER A 52 -2.37 1.59 11.01
N ASN A 53 -3.60 2.08 10.97
CA ASN A 53 -4.18 2.62 9.75
C ASN A 53 -3.69 4.04 9.58
N VAL A 54 -3.20 4.37 8.38
CA VAL A 54 -2.79 5.71 8.00
C VAL A 54 -3.54 6.15 6.76
N ILE A 55 -3.65 7.47 6.59
CA ILE A 55 -4.20 8.07 5.39
C ILE A 55 -3.07 8.22 4.38
N ILE A 56 -3.22 7.54 3.24
CA ILE A 56 -2.32 7.62 2.10
C ILE A 56 -3.10 8.30 0.98
N ILE A 57 -2.46 9.21 0.26
CA ILE A 57 -3.10 9.93 -0.84
C ILE A 57 -2.67 9.29 -2.14
N CYS A 58 -3.59 8.63 -2.84
CA CYS A 58 -3.37 8.22 -4.22
C CYS A 58 -3.44 9.47 -5.11
N ARG A 59 -2.47 9.64 -6.01
CA ARG A 59 -2.44 10.79 -6.93
C ARG A 59 -3.65 10.80 -7.88
N ASP A 60 -4.19 9.63 -8.23
CA ASP A 60 -5.31 9.50 -9.17
C ASP A 60 -6.68 9.49 -8.48
N HIS A 61 -6.77 8.88 -7.29
CA HIS A 61 -8.06 8.59 -6.64
C HIS A 61 -8.30 9.32 -5.31
N GLY A 62 -7.30 10.06 -4.83
CA GLY A 62 -7.36 10.83 -3.60
C GLY A 62 -7.03 10.02 -2.33
N PRO A 63 -7.41 10.54 -1.15
CA PRO A 63 -7.07 9.94 0.14
C PRO A 63 -7.82 8.62 0.40
N PHE A 64 -7.12 7.64 0.95
CA PHE A 64 -7.68 6.38 1.42
C PHE A 64 -6.96 5.90 2.68
N SER A 65 -7.64 5.07 3.48
CA SER A 65 -7.10 4.54 4.73
C SER A 65 -6.62 3.10 4.56
N GLN A 66 -5.40 2.82 5.01
CA GLN A 66 -4.83 1.47 4.95
C GLN A 66 -3.79 1.23 6.04
N LYS A 67 -3.58 -0.03 6.41
CA LYS A 67 -2.46 -0.45 7.26
C LYS A 67 -1.12 -0.27 6.55
N LEU A 68 -0.12 0.31 7.22
CA LEU A 68 1.23 0.47 6.63
C LEU A 68 1.83 -0.86 6.19
N ALA A 69 1.66 -1.93 6.98
CA ALA A 69 2.17 -3.26 6.64
C ALA A 69 1.56 -3.80 5.34
N ASN A 70 0.29 -3.48 5.04
CA ASN A 70 -0.34 -3.89 3.79
C ASN A 70 0.20 -3.06 2.62
N HIS A 71 0.38 -1.75 2.83
CA HIS A 71 0.92 -0.86 1.81
C HIS A 71 2.34 -1.24 1.37
N ILE A 72 3.24 -1.53 2.32
CA ILE A 72 4.61 -2.01 2.04
C ILE A 72 4.59 -3.35 1.28
N ARG A 73 3.62 -4.23 1.55
CA ARG A 73 3.48 -5.52 0.85
C ARG A 73 3.03 -5.37 -0.62
N GLY A 74 2.84 -4.14 -1.10
CA GLY A 74 2.39 -3.85 -2.47
C GLY A 74 0.87 -3.76 -2.62
N ILE A 75 0.10 -3.80 -1.53
CA ILE A 75 -1.35 -3.56 -1.60
C ILE A 75 -1.55 -2.06 -1.68
N GLY A 76 -1.95 -1.54 -2.85
CA GLY A 76 -2.14 -0.10 -3.09
C GLY A 76 -3.58 0.39 -2.89
N CYS A 77 -3.93 1.47 -3.57
CA CYS A 77 -5.27 2.02 -3.60
C CYS A 77 -6.29 0.98 -4.10
N PRO A 78 -7.43 0.79 -3.41
CA PRO A 78 -8.49 -0.11 -3.87
C PRO A 78 -9.00 0.24 -5.28
N LYS A 79 -9.15 1.54 -5.58
CA LYS A 79 -9.63 2.01 -6.89
C LYS A 79 -8.64 1.71 -8.01
N CYS A 80 -7.34 1.95 -7.82
CA CYS A 80 -6.32 1.47 -8.77
C CYS A 80 -6.38 -0.04 -8.97
N GLY A 81 -6.62 -0.79 -7.89
CA GLY A 81 -6.77 -2.25 -7.92
C GLY A 81 -7.95 -2.68 -8.79
N ASP A 82 -9.11 -2.04 -8.58
CA ASP A 82 -10.33 -2.29 -9.33
C ASP A 82 -10.17 -1.94 -10.81
N GLU A 83 -9.55 -0.80 -11.13
CA GLU A 83 -9.24 -0.41 -12.51
C GLU A 83 -8.31 -1.42 -13.17
N SER A 84 -7.21 -1.81 -12.51
CA SER A 84 -6.29 -2.81 -13.07
C SER A 84 -6.96 -4.16 -13.31
N THR A 85 -7.94 -4.52 -12.47
CA THR A 85 -8.72 -5.74 -12.61
C THR A 85 -9.75 -5.60 -13.73
N ALA A 86 -10.40 -4.45 -13.84
CA ALA A 86 -11.31 -4.14 -14.93
C ALA A 86 -10.59 -4.16 -16.29
N GLU A 87 -9.40 -3.56 -16.39
CA GLU A 87 -8.57 -3.61 -17.61
C GLU A 87 -8.21 -5.05 -17.99
N LYS A 88 -7.79 -5.88 -17.01
CA LYS A 88 -7.50 -7.31 -17.27
C LYS A 88 -8.73 -8.12 -17.68
N ARG A 89 -9.92 -7.71 -17.24
CA ARG A 89 -11.20 -8.36 -17.55
C ARG A 89 -11.84 -7.83 -18.82
N ARG A 90 -11.45 -6.65 -19.29
CA ARG A 90 -11.89 -6.09 -20.57
C ARG A 90 -11.28 -6.96 -21.67
N GLY A 91 -12.07 -7.90 -22.17
CA GLY A 91 -11.76 -8.61 -23.40
C GLY A 91 -11.74 -7.63 -24.57
N THR A 92 -10.95 -7.94 -25.58
CA THR A 92 -10.91 -7.16 -26.81
C THR A 92 -12.14 -7.47 -27.69
N THR A 93 -12.42 -6.61 -28.67
CA THR A 93 -13.42 -6.92 -29.71
C THR A 93 -13.08 -8.22 -30.45
N GLU A 94 -11.79 -8.54 -30.59
CA GLU A 94 -11.31 -9.79 -31.18
C GLU A 94 -11.64 -11.00 -30.30
N ASP A 95 -11.42 -10.89 -28.98
CA ASP A 95 -11.82 -11.93 -28.03
C ASP A 95 -13.32 -12.20 -28.10
N PHE A 96 -14.14 -11.15 -28.18
CA PHE A 96 -15.59 -11.29 -28.34
C PHE A 96 -15.98 -12.02 -29.64
N ILE A 97 -15.36 -11.66 -30.78
CA ILE A 97 -15.62 -12.31 -32.07
C ILE A 97 -15.18 -13.78 -32.05
N LEU A 98 -14.05 -14.09 -31.42
CA LEU A 98 -13.53 -15.45 -31.31
C LEU A 98 -14.46 -16.34 -30.48
N GLU A 99 -14.91 -15.87 -29.32
CA GLU A 99 -15.86 -16.60 -28.47
C GLU A 99 -17.22 -16.80 -29.17
N ALA A 100 -17.72 -15.79 -29.88
CA ALA A 100 -18.96 -15.90 -30.66
C ALA A 100 -18.84 -16.96 -31.78
N ARG A 101 -17.69 -17.02 -32.47
CA ARG A 101 -17.41 -18.03 -33.50
C ARG A 101 -17.29 -19.44 -32.93
N LYS A 102 -16.67 -19.62 -31.74
CA LYS A 102 -16.60 -20.92 -31.06
C LYS A 102 -18.01 -21.48 -30.77
N GLY A 103 -18.95 -20.63 -30.36
CA GLY A 103 -20.35 -21.03 -30.15
C GLY A 103 -21.05 -21.50 -31.44
N LEU A 104 -20.75 -20.89 -32.59
CA LEU A 104 -21.35 -21.23 -33.90
C LEU A 104 -20.95 -22.61 -34.46
N PHE A 105 -19.80 -23.16 -34.04
CA PHE A 105 -19.39 -24.52 -34.42
C PHE A 105 -20.01 -25.62 -33.53
N ALA A 106 -20.52 -25.27 -32.35
CA ALA A 106 -21.12 -26.22 -31.42
C ALA A 106 -22.56 -26.65 -31.80
N ILE A 107 -23.21 -25.89 -32.68
CA ILE A 107 -24.59 -26.12 -33.17
C ILE A 107 -24.67 -26.87 -34.51
N GLN A 108 -23.53 -27.26 -35.09
CA GLN A 108 -23.45 -27.98 -36.37
C GLN A 108 -23.06 -29.48 -36.20
N LYS A 109 -23.21 -30.05 -35.00
CA LYS A 109 -22.99 -31.48 -34.73
C LYS A 109 -24.27 -32.17 -34.28
#